data_AF-A0A1A0NQD2-F1
#
_entry.id   AF-A0A1A0NQD2-F1
#
_cell.length_a   1.000
_cell.length_b   1.000
_cell.length_c   1.000
_cell.angle_alpha   90.00
_cell.angle_beta   90.00
_cell.angle_gamma   90.00
#
_symmetry.space_group_name_H-M   'P 1'
#
loop_
_entity.id
_entity.type
_entity.pdbx_description
1 polymer ?
#
loop_
_entity_poly.entity_id
_entity_poly.type
_entity_poly.pdbx_seq_one_letter_code
_entity_poly.pdbx_strand_id
1 'polypeptide(L)'
;MSKWLLRGLVFAALMVLIRLVQGVLINAWETKAAIISITLVVIYAVLVFIWGLADGRSDARANRDPDRRQDLSMTWLLAGLFAGIVSGAVTWLISLFYKGIYAGGLINELTTFAAFTALLTFLFAIAGVAIGHWLVDRKTPDEPRKRHGDAAEGEDERADTDVFAAVRHPDDADEKTERRQERA
;
A
#
# COMPACT_ATOMS: atom_id res chain seq x y z
N MET A 1 -13.18 -4.47 -8.78
CA MET A 1 -12.08 -4.28 -9.76
C MET A 1 -11.81 -2.82 -10.16
N SER A 2 -12.72 -1.86 -9.93
CA SER A 2 -12.57 -0.45 -10.38
C SER A 2 -11.75 0.48 -9.47
N LYS A 3 -11.32 0.05 -8.27
CA LYS A 3 -10.73 0.96 -7.28
C LYS A 3 -9.38 1.57 -7.71
N TRP A 4 -8.57 0.85 -8.49
CA TRP A 4 -7.28 1.36 -8.98
C TRP A 4 -7.47 2.29 -10.19
N LEU A 5 -8.42 1.98 -11.08
CA LEU A 5 -8.74 2.79 -12.26
C LEU A 5 -9.20 4.20 -11.88
N LEU A 6 -10.09 4.32 -10.90
CA LEU A 6 -10.58 5.63 -10.46
C LEU A 6 -9.43 6.51 -9.95
N ARG A 7 -8.56 5.95 -9.11
CA ARG A 7 -7.39 6.67 -8.58
C ARG A 7 -6.46 7.09 -9.71
N GLY A 8 -6.10 6.14 -10.57
CA GLY A 8 -5.24 6.40 -11.72
C GLY A 8 -5.81 7.47 -12.64
N LEU A 9 -7.11 7.46 -12.91
CA LEU A 9 -7.78 8.47 -13.74
C LEU A 9 -7.77 9.86 -13.08
N VAL A 10 -8.07 9.95 -11.79
CA VAL A 10 -8.03 11.23 -11.06
C VAL A 10 -6.62 11.81 -11.07
N PHE A 11 -5.61 10.99 -10.80
CA PHE A 11 -4.21 11.43 -10.82
C PHE A 11 -3.68 11.72 -12.22
N ALA A 12 -4.20 11.05 -13.26
CA ALA A 12 -3.92 11.39 -14.65
C ALA A 12 -4.44 12.80 -14.97
N ALA A 13 -5.72 13.05 -14.69
CA ALA A 13 -6.36 14.33 -14.93
C ALA A 13 -5.69 15.46 -14.13
N LEU A 14 -5.38 15.20 -12.86
CA LEU A 14 -4.64 16.14 -12.01
C LEU A 14 -3.26 16.46 -12.59
N MET A 15 -2.51 15.45 -13.06
CA MET A 15 -1.19 15.66 -13.63
C MET A 15 -1.26 16.50 -14.92
N VAL A 16 -2.24 16.24 -15.78
CA VAL A 16 -2.48 17.08 -16.97
C VAL A 16 -2.75 18.52 -16.56
N LEU A 17 -3.66 18.75 -15.60
CA LEU A 17 -3.98 20.09 -15.11
C LEU A 17 -2.75 20.80 -14.54
N ILE A 18 -1.95 20.10 -13.74
CA ILE A 18 -0.72 20.66 -13.18
C ILE A 18 0.24 21.08 -14.30
N ARG A 19 0.37 20.29 -15.36
CA ARG A 19 1.24 20.65 -16.49
C ARG A 19 0.71 21.83 -17.30
N LEU A 20 -0.61 21.96 -17.45
CA LEU A 20 -1.22 23.14 -18.07
C LEU A 20 -0.89 24.41 -17.26
N VAL A 21 -1.11 24.34 -15.94
CA VAL A 21 -0.81 25.42 -15.01
C VAL A 21 0.69 25.74 -15.03
N GLN A 22 1.54 24.72 -15.00
CA GLN A 22 2.99 24.87 -15.09
C GLN A 22 3.41 25.61 -16.38
N GLY A 23 2.88 25.22 -17.54
CA GLY A 23 3.18 25.89 -18.82
C GLY A 23 2.82 27.37 -18.80
N VAL A 24 1.63 27.70 -18.30
CA VAL A 24 1.18 29.10 -18.17
C VAL A 24 2.06 29.90 -17.21
N LEU A 25 2.35 29.37 -16.01
CA LEU A 25 3.14 30.08 -15.00
C LEU A 25 4.60 30.27 -15.43
N ILE A 26 5.21 29.25 -16.04
CA ILE A 26 6.59 29.35 -16.52
C ILE A 26 6.70 30.38 -17.65
N ASN A 27 5.73 30.40 -18.57
CA ASN A 27 5.70 31.38 -19.65
C ASN A 27 5.50 32.82 -19.13
N ALA A 28 4.81 33.02 -18.00
CA ALA A 28 4.65 34.33 -17.38
C ALA A 28 5.87 34.75 -16.53
N TRP A 29 6.56 33.80 -15.89
CA TRP A 29 7.67 34.04 -14.96
C TRP A 29 8.84 33.09 -15.18
N GLU A 30 9.50 33.22 -16.34
CA GLU A 30 10.57 32.32 -16.77
C GLU A 30 11.74 32.22 -15.75
N THR A 31 12.08 33.33 -15.09
CA THR A 31 13.15 33.38 -14.08
C THR A 31 12.88 32.50 -12.85
N LYS A 32 11.62 32.11 -12.62
CA LYS A 32 11.19 31.29 -11.48
C LYS A 32 10.80 29.87 -11.88
N ALA A 33 11.13 29.43 -13.10
CA ALA A 33 10.68 28.15 -13.65
C ALA A 33 10.98 26.94 -12.75
N ALA A 34 12.17 26.91 -12.14
CA ALA A 34 12.57 25.83 -11.23
C ALA A 34 11.69 25.78 -9.97
N ILE A 35 11.45 26.94 -9.34
CA ILE A 35 10.64 27.03 -8.12
C ILE A 35 9.19 26.66 -8.40
N ILE A 36 8.63 27.13 -9.52
CA ILE A 36 7.27 26.78 -9.97
C ILE A 36 7.15 25.25 -10.15
N SER A 37 8.10 24.64 -10.85
CA SER A 37 8.10 23.21 -11.13
C SER A 37 8.18 22.37 -9.85
N ILE A 38 9.11 22.70 -8.94
CA ILE A 38 9.25 22.01 -7.66
C ILE A 38 7.98 22.14 -6.82
N THR A 39 7.42 23.35 -6.74
CA THR A 39 6.20 23.61 -5.95
C THR A 39 5.03 22.76 -6.43
N LEU A 40 4.82 22.70 -7.75
CA LEU A 40 3.73 21.92 -8.34
C LEU A 40 3.92 20.41 -8.14
N VAL A 41 5.15 19.90 -8.26
CA VAL A 41 5.48 18.50 -7.96
C VAL A 41 5.22 18.19 -6.49
N VAL A 42 5.59 19.08 -5.57
CA VAL A 42 5.32 18.91 -4.13
C VAL A 42 3.83 18.89 -3.85
N ILE A 43 3.05 19.80 -4.47
CA ILE A 43 1.59 19.81 -4.32
C ILE A 43 0.99 18.48 -4.79
N TYR A 44 1.41 17.98 -5.96
CA TYR A 44 0.97 16.68 -6.45
C TYR A 44 1.30 15.56 -5.47
N ALA A 45 2.56 15.50 -5.01
CA ALA A 45 3.03 14.49 -4.07
C ALA A 45 2.24 14.52 -2.75
N VAL A 46 1.92 15.71 -2.23
CA VAL A 46 1.09 15.87 -1.02
C VAL A 46 -0.33 15.36 -1.24
N LEU A 47 -0.96 15.66 -2.38
CA LEU A 47 -2.31 15.17 -2.69
C LEU A 47 -2.35 13.64 -2.79
N VAL A 48 -1.37 13.06 -3.48
CA VAL A 48 -1.18 11.60 -3.55
C VAL A 48 -0.99 11.02 -2.14
N PHE A 49 -0.10 11.61 -1.35
CA PHE A 49 0.19 11.17 0.01
C PHE A 49 -1.04 11.20 0.92
N ILE A 50 -1.83 12.28 0.88
CA ILE A 50 -3.05 12.42 1.70
C ILE A 50 -4.06 11.32 1.34
N TRP A 51 -4.24 11.02 0.06
CA TRP A 51 -5.13 9.94 -0.36
C TRP A 51 -4.57 8.58 0.07
N GLY A 52 -3.28 8.30 -0.16
CA GLY A 52 -2.63 7.09 0.34
C GLY A 52 -2.79 6.90 1.84
N LEU A 53 -2.66 7.98 2.61
CA LEU A 53 -2.89 8.01 4.06
C LEU A 53 -4.34 7.70 4.44
N ALA A 54 -5.31 8.24 3.72
CA ALA A 54 -6.72 7.92 3.91
C ALA A 54 -7.02 6.44 3.59
N ASP A 55 -6.44 5.93 2.50
CA ASP A 55 -6.56 4.53 2.09
C ASP A 55 -5.98 3.58 3.14
N GLY A 56 -4.74 3.82 3.60
CA GLY A 56 -4.12 3.00 4.65
C GLY A 56 -4.90 3.04 5.96
N ARG A 57 -5.37 4.22 6.40
CA ARG A 57 -6.24 4.30 7.59
C ARG A 57 -7.57 3.56 7.41
N SER A 58 -8.13 3.56 6.20
CA SER A 58 -9.39 2.85 5.93
C SER A 58 -9.18 1.34 5.95
N ASP A 59 -8.07 0.85 5.39
CA ASP A 59 -7.76 -0.58 5.34
C ASP A 59 -7.43 -1.14 6.73
N ALA A 60 -6.59 -0.45 7.51
CA ALA A 60 -6.27 -0.85 8.87
C ALA A 60 -7.48 -0.83 9.82
N ARG A 61 -8.49 0.02 9.56
CA ARG A 61 -9.75 0.02 10.34
C ARG A 61 -10.70 -1.11 9.92
N ALA A 62 -10.69 -1.49 8.64
CA ALA A 62 -11.55 -2.56 8.13
C ALA A 62 -10.99 -3.95 8.45
N ASN A 63 -9.67 -4.11 8.45
CA ASN A 63 -8.96 -5.37 8.68
C ASN A 63 -8.02 -5.25 9.88
N ARG A 64 -8.51 -5.70 11.04
CA ARG A 64 -7.75 -5.69 12.31
C ARG A 64 -6.58 -6.66 12.31
N ASP A 65 -6.70 -7.75 11.54
CA ASP A 65 -5.63 -8.73 11.33
C ASP A 65 -4.69 -8.26 10.19
N PRO A 66 -3.39 -8.04 10.46
CA PRO A 66 -2.42 -7.60 9.46
C PRO A 66 -2.33 -8.51 8.23
N ASP A 67 -2.51 -9.82 8.41
CA ASP A 67 -2.33 -10.80 7.33
C ASP A 67 -3.51 -10.81 6.34
N ARG A 68 -4.63 -10.16 6.69
CA ARG A 68 -5.84 -10.05 5.84
C ARG A 68 -5.98 -8.71 5.14
N ARG A 69 -4.96 -7.83 5.22
CA ARG A 69 -4.98 -6.50 4.60
C ARG A 69 -5.00 -6.57 3.08
N GLN A 70 -5.60 -5.56 2.45
CA GLN A 70 -5.65 -5.51 0.98
C GLN A 70 -4.27 -5.20 0.42
N ASP A 71 -3.94 -5.77 -0.75
CA ASP A 71 -2.72 -5.40 -1.49
C ASP A 71 -2.88 -4.01 -2.13
N LEU A 72 -2.61 -3.00 -1.31
CA LEU A 72 -2.59 -1.59 -1.70
C LEU A 72 -1.34 -1.27 -2.54
N SER A 73 -0.27 -2.06 -2.43
CA SER A 73 0.95 -1.89 -3.23
C SER A 73 0.66 -2.08 -4.70
N MET A 74 0.05 -3.21 -5.07
CA MET A 74 -0.34 -3.47 -6.47
C MET A 74 -1.35 -2.43 -6.99
N THR A 75 -2.30 -2.04 -6.14
CA THR A 75 -3.33 -1.03 -6.47
C THR A 75 -2.70 0.32 -6.84
N TRP A 76 -1.78 0.82 -6.01
CA TRP A 76 -1.14 2.12 -6.22
C TRP A 76 -0.07 2.07 -7.31
N LEU A 77 0.60 0.94 -7.52
CA LEU A 77 1.54 0.75 -8.62
C LEU A 77 0.81 0.85 -9.97
N LEU A 78 -0.29 0.12 -10.14
CA LEU A 78 -1.09 0.16 -11.37
C LEU A 78 -1.75 1.53 -11.58
N ALA A 79 -2.24 2.15 -10.50
CA ALA A 79 -2.81 3.49 -10.57
C ALA A 79 -1.78 4.53 -11.02
N GLY A 80 -0.56 4.51 -10.44
CA GLY A 80 0.53 5.41 -10.82
C GLY A 80 1.00 5.18 -12.26
N LEU A 81 1.17 3.93 -12.67
CA LEU A 81 1.55 3.60 -14.05
C LEU A 81 0.51 4.07 -15.06
N PHE A 82 -0.77 3.79 -14.80
CA PHE A 82 -1.87 4.27 -15.64
C PHE A 82 -1.91 5.80 -15.68
N ALA A 83 -1.77 6.46 -14.53
CA ALA A 83 -1.75 7.92 -14.44
C ALA A 83 -0.61 8.53 -15.27
N GLY A 84 0.59 7.96 -15.19
CA GLY A 84 1.76 8.43 -15.95
C GLY A 84 1.57 8.31 -17.45
N ILE A 85 1.15 7.13 -17.93
CA ILE A 85 0.96 6.88 -19.38
C ILE A 85 -0.16 7.76 -19.93
N VAL A 86 -1.32 7.77 -19.28
CA VAL A 86 -2.50 8.52 -19.76
C VAL A 86 -2.25 10.01 -19.71
N SER A 87 -1.68 10.54 -18.62
CA SER A 87 -1.37 11.98 -18.54
C SER A 87 -0.32 12.40 -19.55
N GLY A 88 0.72 11.59 -19.79
CA GLY A 88 1.73 11.85 -20.82
C GLY A 88 1.13 11.87 -22.23
N ALA A 89 0.31 10.87 -22.57
CA ALA A 89 -0.39 10.79 -23.84
C ALA A 89 -1.32 12.00 -24.08
N VAL A 90 -2.10 12.37 -23.06
CA VAL A 90 -3.02 13.51 -23.13
C VAL A 90 -2.24 14.82 -23.23
N THR A 91 -1.18 15.01 -22.43
CA THR A 91 -0.37 16.24 -22.48
C THR A 91 0.30 16.41 -23.84
N TRP A 92 0.82 15.32 -24.42
CA TRP A 92 1.34 15.32 -25.78
C TRP A 92 0.25 15.68 -26.81
N LEU A 93 -0.96 15.11 -26.67
CA LEU A 93 -2.05 15.44 -27.58
C LEU A 93 -2.42 16.93 -27.53
N ILE A 94 -2.44 17.52 -26.34
CA ILE A 94 -2.72 18.95 -26.16
C ILE A 94 -1.59 19.81 -26.76
N SER A 95 -0.32 19.38 -26.66
CA SER A 95 0.81 20.15 -27.18
C SER A 95 0.81 20.28 -28.71
N LEU A 96 0.11 19.39 -29.43
CA LEU A 96 -0.11 19.53 -30.88
C LEU A 96 -0.90 20.79 -31.24
N PHE A 97 -1.81 21.23 -30.37
CA PHE A 97 -2.69 22.38 -30.59
C PHE A 97 -2.26 23.61 -29.79
N TYR A 98 -1.55 23.42 -28.66
CA TYR A 98 -1.16 24.49 -27.75
C TYR A 98 0.35 24.48 -27.47
N LYS A 99 1.08 25.37 -28.15
CA LYS A 99 2.55 25.48 -28.03
C LYS A 99 3.04 26.06 -26.70
N GLY A 100 2.15 26.62 -25.88
CA GLY A 100 2.49 27.13 -24.55
C GLY A 100 2.71 26.03 -23.49
N ILE A 101 2.50 24.76 -23.86
CA ILE A 101 2.82 23.62 -23.00
C ILE A 101 4.23 23.13 -23.29
N TYR A 102 5.03 23.00 -22.22
CA TYR A 102 6.28 22.25 -22.26
C TYR A 102 5.96 20.75 -22.29
N ALA A 103 5.86 20.19 -23.51
CA ALA A 103 5.82 18.76 -23.76
C ALA A 103 6.97 18.36 -24.67
N GLY A 104 7.62 17.24 -24.35
CA GLY A 104 8.62 16.62 -25.22
C GLY A 104 7.98 15.88 -26.41
N GLY A 105 8.80 15.12 -27.13
CA GLY A 105 8.28 14.16 -28.10
C GLY A 105 7.46 13.04 -27.44
N LEU A 106 6.55 12.41 -28.19
CA LEU A 106 5.64 11.37 -27.69
C LEU A 106 6.34 10.26 -26.90
N ILE A 107 7.49 9.79 -27.40
CA ILE A 107 8.28 8.74 -26.75
C ILE A 107 8.74 9.20 -25.37
N ASN A 108 9.19 10.44 -25.23
CA ASN A 108 9.69 10.96 -23.95
C ASN A 108 8.55 11.15 -22.93
N GLU A 109 7.37 11.56 -23.39
CA GLU A 109 6.19 11.69 -22.53
C GLU A 109 5.69 10.33 -22.03
N LEU A 110 5.66 9.32 -22.90
CA LEU A 110 5.21 7.96 -22.57
C LEU A 110 6.22 7.12 -21.80
N THR A 111 7.48 7.57 -21.67
CA THR A 111 8.55 6.84 -20.97
C THR A 111 9.05 7.61 -19.77
N THR A 112 9.83 8.66 -19.97
CA THR A 112 10.47 9.43 -18.88
C THR A 112 9.45 10.08 -17.98
N PHE A 113 8.52 10.86 -18.54
CA PHE A 113 7.50 11.54 -17.73
C PHE A 113 6.48 10.56 -17.15
N ALA A 114 6.10 9.53 -17.90
CA ALA A 114 5.24 8.46 -17.39
C ALA A 114 5.88 7.73 -16.20
N ALA A 115 7.16 7.34 -16.31
CA ALA A 115 7.90 6.67 -15.25
C ALA A 115 8.10 7.58 -14.04
N PHE A 116 8.43 8.86 -14.25
CA PHE A 116 8.52 9.85 -13.17
C PHE A 116 7.19 9.99 -12.42
N THR A 117 6.09 10.16 -13.15
CA THR A 117 4.75 10.29 -12.55
C THR A 117 4.34 9.02 -11.83
N ALA A 118 4.61 7.85 -12.42
CA ALA A 118 4.31 6.56 -11.81
C ALA A 118 5.09 6.35 -10.51
N LEU A 119 6.40 6.61 -10.52
CA LEU A 119 7.27 6.49 -9.36
C LEU A 119 6.85 7.47 -8.25
N LEU A 120 6.62 8.73 -8.62
CA LEU A 120 6.17 9.76 -7.69
C LEU A 120 4.84 9.38 -7.04
N THR A 121 3.87 8.93 -7.84
CA THR A 121 2.56 8.50 -7.34
C THR A 121 2.70 7.30 -6.41
N PHE A 122 3.46 6.29 -6.83
CA PHE A 122 3.63 5.05 -6.06
C PHE A 122 4.32 5.31 -4.72
N LEU A 123 5.46 6.00 -4.71
CA LEU A 123 6.25 6.21 -3.50
C LEU A 123 5.48 7.01 -2.44
N PHE A 124 4.89 8.14 -2.84
CA PHE A 124 4.17 8.99 -1.91
C PHE A 124 2.86 8.35 -1.43
N ALA A 125 2.17 7.59 -2.29
CA ALA A 125 0.99 6.87 -1.88
C ALA A 125 1.32 5.77 -0.86
N ILE A 126 2.35 4.96 -1.13
CA ILE A 126 2.74 3.86 -0.23
C ILE A 126 3.31 4.39 1.08
N ALA A 127 4.08 5.47 1.06
CA ALA A 127 4.48 6.16 2.28
C ALA A 127 3.26 6.62 3.10
N GLY A 128 2.26 7.20 2.43
CA GLY A 128 0.97 7.57 3.05
C GLY A 128 0.26 6.37 3.65
N VAL A 129 0.11 5.28 2.89
CA VAL A 129 -0.53 4.02 3.33
C VAL A 129 0.17 3.46 4.56
N ALA A 130 1.50 3.35 4.53
CA ALA A 130 2.30 2.82 5.63
C ALA A 130 2.13 3.65 6.92
N ILE A 131 2.17 4.98 6.80
CA ILE A 131 1.90 5.87 7.94
C ILE A 131 0.44 5.73 8.40
N GLY A 132 -0.50 5.51 7.47
CA GLY A 132 -1.90 5.29 7.76
C GLY A 132 -2.13 4.04 8.59
N HIS A 133 -1.48 2.93 8.23
CA HIS A 133 -1.44 1.69 8.99
C HIS A 133 -0.88 1.92 10.40
N TRP A 134 0.31 2.50 10.48
CA TRP A 134 0.99 2.75 11.76
C TRP A 134 0.16 3.61 12.74
N LEU A 135 -0.53 4.64 12.23
CA LEU A 135 -1.37 5.53 13.04
C LEU A 135 -2.61 4.85 13.64
N VAL A 136 -3.11 3.80 13.00
CA VAL A 136 -4.24 2.99 13.47
C VAL A 136 -3.75 1.88 14.39
N ASP A 137 -2.68 1.19 14.01
CA ASP A 137 -2.12 0.06 14.75
C ASP A 137 -1.66 0.47 16.16
N ARG A 138 -1.07 1.66 16.31
CA ARG A 138 -0.69 2.20 17.65
C ARG A 138 -1.85 2.39 18.62
N LYS A 139 -3.10 2.44 18.14
CA LYS A 139 -4.30 2.69 18.97
C LYS A 139 -5.06 1.42 19.30
N THR A 140 -4.71 0.29 18.69
CA THR A 140 -5.39 -0.97 18.92
C THR A 140 -4.72 -1.66 20.10
N PRO A 141 -5.45 -2.02 21.18
CA PRO A 141 -4.90 -2.85 22.24
C PRO A 141 -4.37 -4.17 21.65
N ASP A 142 -3.28 -4.70 22.20
CA ASP A 142 -2.76 -6.02 21.85
C ASP A 142 -3.82 -7.08 22.15
N GLU A 143 -4.72 -7.33 21.21
CA GLU A 143 -5.58 -8.50 21.25
C GLU A 143 -4.68 -9.70 20.96
N PRO A 144 -4.64 -10.71 21.84
CA PRO A 144 -3.77 -11.86 21.67
C PRO A 144 -4.08 -12.47 20.30
N ARG A 145 -3.04 -12.59 19.46
CA ARG A 145 -3.08 -13.30 18.18
C ARG A 145 -3.84 -14.60 18.38
N LYS A 146 -5.08 -14.68 17.90
CA LYS A 146 -5.75 -15.97 17.73
C LYS A 146 -5.00 -16.66 16.61
N ARG A 147 -4.00 -17.45 16.99
CA ARG A 147 -3.33 -18.40 16.12
C ARG A 147 -4.44 -19.20 15.45
N HIS A 148 -4.50 -19.11 14.13
CA HIS A 148 -5.43 -19.88 13.29
C HIS A 148 -5.07 -21.36 13.51
N GLY A 149 -5.69 -21.99 14.51
CA GLY A 149 -5.33 -23.31 15.02
C GLY A 149 -5.80 -23.63 16.45
N ASP A 150 -6.25 -22.64 17.24
CA ASP A 150 -6.62 -22.86 18.65
C ASP A 150 -8.07 -22.51 19.02
N ALA A 151 -8.98 -22.35 18.05
CA ALA A 151 -10.36 -21.93 18.36
C ALA A 151 -11.49 -22.66 17.61
N ALA A 152 -11.19 -23.77 16.95
CA ALA A 152 -12.23 -24.67 16.44
C ALA A 152 -11.71 -26.10 16.54
N GLU A 153 -12.57 -26.97 17.07
CA GLU A 153 -12.47 -28.43 17.10
C GLU A 153 -11.82 -29.03 18.36
N GLY A 154 -12.53 -30.02 18.88
CA GLY A 154 -12.51 -30.45 20.27
C GLY A 154 -11.21 -31.08 20.71
N GLU A 155 -11.07 -31.17 22.02
CA GLU A 155 -9.94 -31.78 22.73
C GLU A 155 -9.66 -33.25 22.34
N ASP A 156 -10.52 -33.88 21.52
CA ASP A 156 -10.44 -35.30 21.17
C ASP A 156 -9.57 -35.62 19.94
N GLU A 157 -9.29 -34.66 19.04
CA GLU A 157 -8.56 -34.95 17.77
C GLU A 157 -7.04 -34.74 17.87
N ARG A 158 -6.55 -34.18 18.99
CA ARG A 158 -5.10 -33.93 19.22
C ARG A 158 -4.31 -35.17 19.63
N ALA A 159 -4.97 -36.28 19.95
CA ALA A 159 -4.28 -37.53 20.31
C ALA A 159 -3.63 -38.22 19.08
N ASP A 160 -4.16 -38.01 17.87
CA ASP A 160 -3.75 -38.80 16.69
C ASP A 160 -2.61 -38.19 15.86
N THR A 161 -2.25 -36.92 16.09
CA THR A 161 -1.19 -36.24 15.30
C THR A 161 0.06 -35.90 16.12
N ASP A 162 0.03 -36.07 17.44
CA ASP A 162 1.20 -35.84 18.29
C ASP A 162 2.09 -37.10 18.33
N VAL A 163 3.06 -37.14 17.42
CA VAL A 163 4.07 -38.22 17.33
C VAL A 163 4.83 -38.41 18.65
N PHE A 164 4.88 -37.38 19.52
CA PHE A 164 5.52 -37.45 20.83
C PHE A 164 4.60 -37.94 21.96
N ALA A 165 3.28 -37.94 21.74
CA ALA A 165 2.32 -38.55 22.67
C ALA A 165 2.35 -40.08 22.56
N ALA A 166 2.54 -40.63 21.36
CA ALA A 166 2.62 -42.07 21.11
C ALA A 166 3.86 -42.76 21.74
N VAL A 167 4.88 -42.00 22.14
CA VAL A 167 6.14 -42.51 22.72
C VAL A 167 6.15 -42.43 24.26
N ARG A 168 5.10 -41.89 24.90
CA ARG A 168 4.96 -42.02 26.35
C ARG A 168 4.56 -43.47 26.67
N HIS A 169 5.54 -44.27 27.07
CA HIS A 169 5.31 -45.60 27.61
C HIS A 169 4.40 -45.52 28.85
N PRO A 170 3.40 -46.39 28.98
CA PRO A 170 2.49 -46.42 30.13
C PRO A 170 3.15 -46.82 31.46
N ASP A 171 4.44 -47.22 31.46
CA ASP A 171 5.11 -47.76 32.65
C ASP A 171 5.58 -46.71 33.68
N ASP A 172 5.54 -45.40 33.37
CA ASP A 172 5.97 -44.35 34.32
C ASP A 172 4.88 -43.98 35.36
N ALA A 173 3.65 -44.48 35.21
CA ALA A 173 2.55 -44.18 36.13
C ALA A 173 2.48 -45.16 37.32
N ASP A 174 2.90 -46.41 37.16
CA ASP A 174 2.77 -47.43 38.20
C ASP A 174 3.92 -47.42 39.22
N GLU A 175 5.12 -46.93 38.86
CA GLU A 175 6.28 -46.96 39.75
C GLU A 175 6.21 -45.96 40.93
N LYS A 176 5.28 -44.98 40.88
CA LYS A 176 5.06 -44.02 41.97
C LYS A 176 4.07 -44.51 43.02
N THR A 177 3.24 -45.51 42.71
CA THR A 177 2.20 -45.99 43.63
C THR A 177 2.74 -47.05 44.59
N GLU A 178 3.65 -47.92 44.14
CA GLU A 178 4.28 -48.94 45.00
C GLU A 178 5.24 -48.34 46.04
N ARG A 179 6.05 -47.33 45.68
CA ARG A 179 7.01 -46.71 46.62
C ARG A 179 6.37 -45.95 47.80
N ARG A 180 5.05 -45.71 47.76
CA ARG A 180 4.32 -45.08 48.87
C ARG A 180 3.71 -46.09 49.84
N GLN A 181 3.53 -47.35 49.44
CA GLN A 181 3.00 -48.39 50.33
C GLN A 181 4.08 -49.09 51.18
N GLU A 182 5.34 -49.11 50.75
CA GLU A 182 6.45 -49.71 51.54
C GLU A 182 6.97 -48.82 52.70
N ARG A 183 6.44 -47.60 52.87
CA ARG A 183 6.88 -46.65 53.92
C ARG A 183 5.78 -46.31 54.95
N ALA A 184 4.85 -47.23 55.21
CA ALA A 184 3.86 -47.11 56.28
C ALA A 184 3.97 -48.29 57.25
#